data_AF-S5ABC9-F1
#
_entry.id   AF-S5ABC9-F1
#
_cell.length_a   1.000
_cell.length_b   1.000
_cell.length_c   1.000
_cell.angle_alpha   90.00
_cell.angle_beta   90.00
_cell.angle_gamma   90.00
#
_symmetry.space_group_name_H-M   'P 1'
#
loop_
_entity.id
_entity.type
_entity.pdbx_description
1 polymer ?
#
loop_
_entity_poly.entity_id
_entity_poly.type
_entity_poly.pdbx_seq_one_letter_code
_entity_poly.pdbx_strand_id
1 'polypeptide(L)'
;MQFFLTVFCLLLITAVTHVNAEDKLDIVDGLQLAKQYSHSRQDINIAEYWVSEKLDGIRARWDGTELRTRNNNKIDAPAWFTANWPKATIDGELWIARGQFERTASIVLSKLTSVAPQSVAGSLPRTESTVDAMTATHSLPSKRWAKVRFMAFDMPVAGQSFDSRLNMLNYLNEATSNPTFAVVPQFTLSSVNALEEKLEQVTLSGGEGLMLHHKKAFYHSGRSDKLLKVKQFEDAEAKVLAHLAGKGKFKGMMGSLLVETPAGVQFKLGTGFSEKERRAPPAVGSWVTFKFYGVTKNGKPRFASFLRVRPPSDLPK
;
A
#
# COMPACT_ATOMS: atom_id res chain seq x y z
N MET A 1 -82.50 -11.55 -0.33
CA MET A 1 -81.83 -10.77 -1.40
C MET A 1 -80.93 -9.75 -0.74
N GLN A 2 -79.64 -9.75 -1.10
CA GLN A 2 -78.59 -8.69 -1.03
C GLN A 2 -78.74 -7.58 0.03
N PHE A 3 -77.76 -7.29 0.91
CA PHE A 3 -76.45 -6.72 0.58
C PHE A 3 -75.40 -6.90 1.72
N PHE A 4 -74.14 -6.89 1.28
CA PHE A 4 -72.86 -6.90 2.00
C PHE A 4 -72.70 -5.83 3.11
N LEU A 5 -71.97 -6.15 4.20
CA LEU A 5 -70.71 -5.47 4.53
C LEU A 5 -69.87 -6.23 5.58
N THR A 6 -68.68 -6.63 5.17
CA THR A 6 -67.58 -7.23 5.93
C THR A 6 -66.82 -6.17 6.71
N VAL A 7 -66.51 -6.42 8.00
CA VAL A 7 -65.43 -5.73 8.72
C VAL A 7 -64.53 -6.79 9.35
N PHE A 8 -63.44 -7.10 8.65
CA PHE A 8 -62.34 -7.91 9.14
C PHE A 8 -61.29 -6.92 9.64
N CYS A 9 -61.19 -6.73 10.96
CA CYS A 9 -60.18 -5.83 11.53
C CYS A 9 -58.85 -6.57 11.61
N LEU A 10 -57.98 -6.24 10.65
CA LEU A 10 -56.61 -6.72 10.50
C LEU A 10 -55.72 -5.95 11.49
N LEU A 11 -55.37 -6.53 12.64
CA LEU A 11 -54.29 -6.03 13.49
C LEU A 11 -52.97 -6.62 12.95
N LEU A 12 -52.41 -5.96 11.94
CA LEU A 12 -51.08 -6.26 11.41
C LEU A 12 -50.05 -5.31 12.04
N ILE A 13 -49.06 -5.93 12.65
CA ILE A 13 -47.93 -5.37 13.38
C ILE A 13 -47.20 -4.32 12.52
N THR A 14 -47.10 -3.09 13.01
CA THR A 14 -46.12 -2.11 12.53
C THR A 14 -45.12 -1.82 13.63
N ALA A 15 -44.12 -2.70 13.76
CA ALA A 15 -42.86 -2.33 14.37
C ALA A 15 -42.11 -1.47 13.33
N VAL A 16 -42.41 -0.17 13.30
CA VAL A 16 -41.57 0.80 12.59
C VAL A 16 -40.31 0.96 13.43
N THR A 17 -39.26 0.21 13.08
CA THR A 17 -37.92 0.52 13.56
C THR A 17 -37.50 1.83 12.92
N HIS A 18 -37.39 2.87 13.73
CA HIS A 18 -36.70 4.10 13.35
C HIS A 18 -35.25 3.76 13.00
N VAL A 19 -34.94 3.63 11.72
CA VAL A 19 -33.57 3.64 11.22
C VAL A 19 -33.14 5.10 11.18
N ASN A 20 -32.37 5.53 12.18
CA ASN A 20 -31.77 6.85 12.19
C ASN A 20 -30.74 6.94 11.05
N ALA A 21 -30.93 7.91 10.17
CA ALA A 21 -29.98 8.27 9.13
C ALA A 21 -28.83 9.09 9.73
N GLU A 22 -27.92 8.43 10.46
CA GLU A 22 -26.55 8.91 10.74
C GLU A 22 -25.70 7.83 11.43
N ASP A 23 -25.81 6.56 11.02
CA ASP A 23 -24.87 5.53 11.48
C ASP A 23 -23.46 5.83 10.93
N LYS A 24 -22.68 6.60 11.70
CA LYS A 24 -21.24 6.69 11.49
C LYS A 24 -20.68 5.29 11.68
N LEU A 25 -20.25 4.68 10.58
CA LEU A 25 -19.55 3.39 10.60
C LEU A 25 -18.37 3.49 11.56
N ASP A 26 -18.34 2.59 12.54
CA ASP A 26 -17.22 2.49 13.46
C ASP A 26 -15.93 2.22 12.69
N ILE A 27 -14.90 3.02 12.96
CA ILE A 27 -13.59 2.90 12.30
C ILE A 27 -12.59 2.27 13.26
N VAL A 28 -11.85 1.28 12.78
CA VAL A 28 -10.78 0.62 13.53
C VAL A 28 -9.53 1.49 13.53
N ASP A 29 -8.97 1.71 14.72
CA ASP A 29 -7.70 2.42 14.88
C ASP A 29 -6.51 1.56 14.41
N GLY A 30 -5.50 2.22 13.86
CA GLY A 30 -4.31 1.60 13.32
C GLY A 30 -4.47 1.01 11.91
N LEU A 31 -3.33 0.59 11.34
CA LEU A 31 -3.24 0.08 9.98
C LEU A 31 -3.19 -1.44 9.98
N GLN A 32 -4.02 -2.07 9.15
CA GLN A 32 -3.82 -3.47 8.78
C GLN A 32 -2.55 -3.57 7.90
N LEU A 33 -1.66 -4.48 8.26
CA LEU A 33 -0.38 -4.71 7.63
C LEU A 33 -0.34 -6.11 7.01
N ALA A 34 0.14 -6.21 5.78
CA ALA A 34 0.27 -7.50 5.14
C ALA A 34 1.40 -8.35 5.73
N LYS A 35 1.10 -9.63 5.98
CA LYS A 35 2.10 -10.66 6.29
C LYS A 35 2.65 -11.25 4.98
N GLN A 36 3.89 -11.70 4.99
CA GLN A 36 4.49 -12.33 3.80
C GLN A 36 3.87 -13.72 3.58
N TYR A 37 3.45 -14.01 2.34
CA TYR A 37 3.09 -15.35 1.92
C TYR A 37 4.35 -16.23 1.79
N SER A 38 4.22 -17.50 2.15
CA SER A 38 5.29 -18.51 2.07
C SER A 38 4.79 -19.70 1.29
N HIS A 39 5.46 -20.08 0.21
CA HIS A 39 5.06 -21.21 -0.66
C HIS A 39 5.07 -22.57 0.06
N SER A 40 5.76 -22.68 1.20
CA SER A 40 5.72 -23.87 2.06
C SER A 40 4.42 -24.04 2.86
N ARG A 41 3.48 -23.09 2.75
CA ARG A 41 2.19 -23.11 3.46
C ARG A 41 1.14 -23.85 2.67
N GLN A 42 0.87 -25.09 3.08
CA GLN A 42 -0.24 -25.90 2.58
C GLN A 42 -1.57 -25.59 3.28
N ASP A 43 -1.60 -24.69 4.27
CA ASP A 43 -2.75 -24.42 5.14
C ASP A 43 -3.69 -23.32 4.62
N ILE A 44 -3.37 -22.66 3.49
CA ILE A 44 -4.24 -21.62 2.93
C ILE A 44 -5.00 -22.09 1.69
N ASN A 45 -6.32 -21.87 1.70
CA ASN A 45 -7.17 -22.07 0.54
C ASN A 45 -7.28 -20.77 -0.27
N ILE A 46 -6.66 -20.70 -1.45
CA ILE A 46 -6.60 -19.49 -2.28
C ILE A 46 -8.01 -19.00 -2.69
N ALA A 47 -8.97 -19.92 -2.86
CA ALA A 47 -10.35 -19.58 -3.27
C ALA A 47 -11.10 -18.70 -2.25
N GLU A 48 -10.64 -18.65 -1.00
CA GLU A 48 -11.20 -17.84 0.08
C GLU A 48 -10.70 -16.39 0.07
N TYR A 49 -9.77 -16.05 -0.83
CA TYR A 49 -9.16 -14.73 -0.93
C TYR A 49 -9.62 -13.99 -2.19
N TRP A 50 -9.77 -12.68 -2.05
CA TRP A 50 -9.65 -11.75 -3.17
C TRP A 50 -8.17 -11.52 -3.44
N VAL A 51 -7.81 -11.51 -4.73
CA VAL A 51 -6.47 -11.28 -5.23
C VAL A 51 -6.44 -9.94 -5.96
N SER A 52 -5.40 -9.15 -5.72
CA SER A 52 -5.13 -7.91 -6.45
C SER A 52 -3.65 -7.77 -6.76
N GLU A 53 -3.32 -6.96 -7.77
CA GLU A 53 -1.93 -6.55 -7.97
C GLU A 53 -1.43 -5.72 -6.79
N LYS A 54 -0.22 -6.01 -6.32
CA LYS A 54 0.48 -5.15 -5.38
C LYS A 54 1.05 -3.95 -6.13
N LEU A 55 0.56 -2.76 -5.82
CA LEU A 55 1.02 -1.51 -6.42
C LEU A 55 2.24 -0.95 -5.65
N ASP A 56 3.31 -0.61 -6.37
CA ASP A 56 4.54 0.00 -5.82
C ASP A 56 4.40 1.54 -5.80
N GLY A 57 3.57 2.05 -4.89
CA GLY A 57 3.25 3.47 -4.77
C GLY A 57 3.56 4.04 -3.38
N ILE A 58 2.76 5.03 -2.96
CA ILE A 58 2.78 5.56 -1.59
C ILE A 58 1.42 5.30 -0.91
N ARG A 59 1.41 4.43 0.11
CA ARG A 59 0.23 4.22 0.95
C ARG A 59 -0.26 5.52 1.57
N ALA A 60 -1.55 5.80 1.40
CA ALA A 60 -2.23 6.92 1.99
C ALA A 60 -3.60 6.51 2.57
N ARG A 61 -3.98 7.15 3.67
CA ARG A 61 -5.33 7.10 4.23
C ARG A 61 -6.02 8.42 3.93
N TRP A 62 -7.20 8.33 3.34
CA TRP A 62 -8.16 9.42 3.23
C TRP A 62 -9.09 9.35 4.43
N ASP A 63 -9.31 10.47 5.13
CA ASP A 63 -10.20 10.53 6.31
C ASP A 63 -11.56 11.21 6.03
N GLY A 64 -11.88 11.44 4.76
CA GLY A 64 -13.04 12.25 4.33
C GLY A 64 -12.70 13.72 4.07
N THR A 65 -11.52 14.18 4.48
CA THR A 65 -11.09 15.58 4.34
C THR A 65 -9.66 15.75 3.84
N GLU A 66 -8.72 14.93 4.31
CA GLU A 66 -7.31 15.01 3.93
C GLU A 66 -6.65 13.63 3.76
N LEU A 67 -5.52 13.65 3.06
CA LEU A 67 -4.67 12.47 2.85
C LEU A 67 -3.52 12.46 3.86
N ARG A 68 -3.28 11.30 4.46
CA ARG A 68 -2.17 11.07 5.39
C ARG A 68 -1.39 9.82 5.02
N THR A 69 -0.07 9.89 5.14
CA THR A 69 0.81 8.73 4.93
C THR A 69 0.61 7.66 6.00
N ARG A 70 1.25 6.51 5.82
CA ARG A 70 1.32 5.43 6.82
C ARG A 70 1.69 5.89 8.24
N ASN A 71 2.55 6.89 8.38
CA ASN A 71 3.01 7.40 9.67
C ASN A 71 2.26 8.69 10.08
N ASN A 72 1.06 8.90 9.54
CA ASN A 72 0.18 10.02 9.82
C ASN A 72 0.68 11.41 9.35
N ASN A 73 1.77 11.49 8.60
CA ASN A 73 2.22 12.74 7.99
C ASN A 73 1.20 13.20 6.94
N LYS A 74 0.81 14.48 6.99
CA LYS A 74 -0.09 15.10 6.00
C LYS A 74 0.53 15.06 4.61
N ILE A 75 -0.27 14.68 3.62
CA ILE A 75 0.05 14.73 2.20
C ILE A 75 -0.61 15.98 1.63
N ASP A 76 0.22 16.90 1.12
CA ASP A 76 -0.25 18.13 0.52
C ASP A 76 -0.67 17.84 -0.92
N ALA A 77 -1.91 17.38 -1.12
CA ALA A 77 -2.53 17.17 -2.42
C ALA A 77 -3.25 18.45 -2.89
N PRO A 78 -3.26 18.77 -4.20
CA PRO A 78 -4.04 19.89 -4.71
C PRO A 78 -5.55 19.69 -4.46
N ALA A 79 -6.30 20.77 -4.22
CA ALA A 79 -7.73 20.67 -3.91
C ALA A 79 -8.54 19.95 -5.01
N TRP A 80 -8.19 20.15 -6.29
CA TRP A 80 -8.85 19.46 -7.41
C TRP A 80 -8.62 17.94 -7.37
N PHE A 81 -7.52 17.48 -6.76
CA PHE A 81 -7.18 16.06 -6.70
C PHE A 81 -8.14 15.28 -5.81
N THR A 82 -8.61 15.88 -4.72
CA THR A 82 -9.57 15.25 -3.78
C THR A 82 -10.98 15.83 -3.87
N ALA A 83 -11.24 16.71 -4.84
CA ALA A 83 -12.55 17.31 -5.04
C ALA A 83 -13.61 16.22 -5.27
N ASN A 84 -14.76 16.34 -4.60
CA ASN A 84 -15.87 15.40 -4.67
C ASN A 84 -15.55 13.94 -4.29
N TRP A 85 -14.44 13.71 -3.58
CA TRP A 85 -14.19 12.38 -3.01
C TRP A 85 -15.19 12.05 -1.89
N PRO A 86 -15.44 10.75 -1.63
CA PRO A 86 -16.36 10.31 -0.59
C PRO A 86 -16.02 10.88 0.80
N LYS A 87 -17.04 11.16 1.61
CA LYS A 87 -16.87 11.53 3.03
C LYS A 87 -16.77 10.29 3.92
N ALA A 88 -15.80 9.44 3.63
CA ALA A 88 -15.54 8.19 4.35
C ALA A 88 -14.03 7.95 4.53
N THR A 89 -13.65 7.17 5.53
CA THR A 89 -12.26 6.76 5.73
C THR A 89 -11.89 5.63 4.78
N ILE A 90 -10.82 5.81 3.99
CA ILE A 90 -10.42 4.88 2.93
C ILE A 90 -8.90 4.71 2.92
N ASP A 91 -8.44 3.45 2.87
CA ASP A 91 -7.03 3.10 2.67
C ASP A 91 -6.77 2.85 1.18
N GLY A 92 -5.69 3.44 0.67
CA GLY A 92 -5.32 3.29 -0.73
C GLY A 92 -3.83 3.52 -0.98
N GLU A 93 -3.46 3.35 -2.25
CA GLU A 93 -2.11 3.58 -2.75
C GLU A 93 -2.13 4.75 -3.74
N LEU A 94 -1.38 5.82 -3.47
CA LEU A 94 -1.11 6.85 -4.47
C LEU A 94 -0.13 6.28 -5.48
N TRP A 95 -0.54 6.20 -6.74
CA TRP A 95 0.15 5.43 -7.77
C TRP A 95 0.00 6.06 -9.16
N ILE A 96 1.02 5.89 -10.01
CA ILE A 96 1.03 6.39 -11.40
C ILE A 96 0.95 5.24 -12.39
N ALA A 97 1.96 4.36 -12.35
CA ALA A 97 2.11 3.19 -13.21
C ALA A 97 3.15 2.25 -12.61
N ARG A 98 3.27 1.04 -13.17
CA ARG A 98 4.35 0.09 -12.85
C ARG A 98 5.72 0.73 -13.08
N GLY A 99 6.68 0.44 -12.20
CA GLY A 99 8.04 0.97 -12.27
C GLY A 99 8.18 2.50 -12.08
N GLN A 100 7.15 3.19 -11.57
CA GLN A 100 7.16 4.64 -11.34
C GLN A 100 7.24 5.05 -9.85
N PHE A 101 7.74 4.17 -8.99
CA PHE A 101 7.81 4.41 -7.54
C PHE A 101 8.53 5.73 -7.21
N GLU A 102 9.76 5.93 -7.70
CA GLU A 102 10.56 7.12 -7.34
C GLU A 102 9.89 8.42 -7.81
N ARG A 103 9.27 8.39 -8.99
CA ARG A 103 8.51 9.53 -9.52
C ARG A 103 7.29 9.82 -8.64
N THR A 104 6.55 8.77 -8.26
CA THR A 104 5.36 8.87 -7.41
C THR A 104 5.74 9.43 -6.03
N ALA A 105 6.77 8.86 -5.39
CA ALA A 105 7.30 9.32 -4.11
C ALA A 105 7.73 10.79 -4.16
N SER A 106 8.43 11.19 -5.22
CA SER A 106 8.86 12.58 -5.42
C SER A 106 7.67 13.55 -5.52
N ILE A 107 6.55 13.15 -6.10
CA ILE A 107 5.36 14.02 -6.22
C ILE A 107 4.62 14.10 -4.89
N VAL A 108 4.32 12.94 -4.29
CA VAL A 108 3.46 12.81 -3.11
C VAL A 108 4.12 13.37 -1.84
N LEU A 109 5.44 13.24 -1.70
CA LEU A 109 6.16 13.64 -0.49
C LEU A 109 6.75 15.05 -0.56
N SER A 110 6.62 15.74 -1.69
CA SER A 110 7.03 17.14 -1.83
C SER A 110 5.97 18.07 -1.24
N LYS A 111 6.40 19.17 -0.62
CA LYS A 111 5.50 20.24 -0.18
C LYS A 111 4.93 21.02 -1.37
N LEU A 112 3.62 21.24 -1.38
CA LEU A 112 2.99 22.24 -2.25
C LEU A 112 3.31 23.61 -1.67
N THR A 113 4.42 24.23 -2.08
CA THR A 113 4.64 25.65 -1.83
C THR A 113 3.84 26.45 -2.83
N SER A 114 2.99 27.36 -2.35
CA SER A 114 2.55 28.49 -3.16
C SER A 114 3.79 29.36 -3.40
N VAL A 115 4.14 29.57 -4.66
CA VAL A 115 5.12 30.62 -4.99
C VAL A 115 4.37 31.94 -4.76
N ALA A 116 4.74 32.66 -3.70
CA ALA A 116 4.32 34.05 -3.54
C ALA A 116 4.85 34.85 -4.73
N PRO A 117 4.05 35.75 -5.36
CA PRO A 117 4.58 36.66 -6.36
C PRO A 117 5.65 37.51 -5.69
N GLN A 118 6.85 37.57 -6.29
CA GLN A 118 7.85 38.54 -5.85
C GLN A 118 7.27 39.94 -5.99
N SER A 119 7.24 40.64 -4.86
CA SER A 119 6.77 42.02 -4.72
C SER A 119 7.56 42.96 -5.62
N VAL A 120 6.90 43.52 -6.64
CA VAL A 120 7.28 44.82 -7.19
C VAL A 120 6.45 45.85 -6.43
N ALA A 121 7.13 46.74 -5.71
CA ALA A 121 6.52 47.76 -4.88
C ALA A 121 5.75 48.80 -5.75
N GLY A 122 4.51 49.12 -5.34
CA GLY A 122 3.71 50.20 -5.94
C GLY A 122 2.24 50.23 -5.50
N SER A 123 1.97 50.81 -4.32
CA SER A 123 0.76 51.58 -3.88
C SER A 123 -0.69 51.17 -4.29
N LEU A 124 -1.45 50.66 -3.28
CA LEU A 124 -2.87 50.88 -2.82
C LEU A 124 -4.06 51.17 -3.80
N PRO A 125 -5.36 50.95 -3.42
CA PRO A 125 -6.01 49.87 -2.64
C PRO A 125 -7.38 49.35 -3.24
N ARG A 126 -7.93 48.28 -2.63
CA ARG A 126 -9.30 47.68 -2.74
C ARG A 126 -9.68 46.87 -4.00
N THR A 127 -9.87 45.56 -3.83
CA THR A 127 -11.18 44.87 -3.67
C THR A 127 -10.92 43.38 -3.45
N GLU A 128 -11.49 42.80 -2.39
CA GLU A 128 -11.53 41.34 -2.19
C GLU A 128 -12.45 40.72 -3.26
N SER A 129 -11.89 39.93 -4.18
CA SER A 129 -12.70 39.03 -5.03
C SER A 129 -11.86 37.88 -5.56
N THR A 130 -12.26 36.64 -5.24
CA THR A 130 -12.24 35.42 -6.06
C THR A 130 -10.98 34.95 -6.85
N VAL A 131 -9.91 35.73 -6.99
CA VAL A 131 -8.77 35.38 -7.85
C VAL A 131 -7.77 34.41 -7.20
N ASP A 132 -7.70 34.36 -5.87
CA ASP A 132 -6.69 33.56 -5.16
C ASP A 132 -6.94 32.04 -5.22
N ALA A 133 -8.18 31.62 -5.48
CA ALA A 133 -8.51 30.21 -5.69
C ALA A 133 -8.10 29.69 -7.08
N MET A 134 -8.03 30.57 -8.08
CA MET A 134 -7.61 30.23 -9.45
C MET A 134 -6.09 30.22 -9.63
N THR A 135 -5.36 30.95 -8.80
CA THR A 135 -3.88 30.98 -8.87
C THR A 135 -3.25 29.68 -8.32
N ALA A 136 -3.92 28.99 -7.39
CA ALA A 136 -3.48 27.69 -6.87
C ALA A 136 -3.60 26.55 -7.92
N THR A 137 -4.42 26.71 -8.95
CA THR A 137 -4.72 25.68 -9.94
C THR A 137 -3.60 25.49 -10.99
N HIS A 138 -2.63 26.41 -11.06
CA HIS A 138 -1.64 26.45 -12.15
C HIS A 138 -0.16 26.31 -11.74
N SER A 139 0.18 26.10 -10.46
CA SER A 139 1.58 25.93 -10.05
C SER A 139 2.18 24.63 -10.64
N LEU A 140 3.45 24.67 -11.07
CA LEU A 140 4.18 23.46 -11.54
C LEU A 140 4.12 22.29 -10.53
N PRO A 141 4.22 22.53 -9.21
CA PRO A 141 3.99 21.50 -8.19
C PRO A 141 2.61 20.82 -8.27
N SER A 142 1.53 21.56 -8.54
CA SER A 142 0.18 20.99 -8.64
C SER A 142 -0.04 20.22 -9.94
N LYS A 143 0.57 20.62 -11.05
CA LYS A 143 0.48 19.89 -12.34
C LYS A 143 1.08 18.49 -12.31
N ARG A 144 2.09 18.24 -11.46
CA ARG A 144 2.73 16.91 -11.37
C ARG A 144 1.76 15.81 -10.90
N TRP A 145 0.69 16.19 -10.20
CA TRP A 145 -0.35 15.28 -9.72
C TRP A 145 -1.28 14.76 -10.82
N ALA A 146 -1.26 15.34 -12.02
CA ALA A 146 -2.19 15.01 -13.11
C ALA A 146 -2.18 13.53 -13.57
N LYS A 147 -1.11 12.78 -13.27
CA LYS A 147 -1.00 11.35 -13.59
C LYS A 147 -1.08 10.44 -12.36
N VAL A 148 -1.21 11.00 -11.16
CA VAL A 148 -1.37 10.24 -9.93
C VAL A 148 -2.84 9.84 -9.82
N ARG A 149 -3.09 8.64 -9.31
CA ARG A 149 -4.41 8.19 -8.85
C ARG A 149 -4.31 7.67 -7.42
N PHE A 150 -5.40 7.79 -6.68
CA PHE A 150 -5.60 7.12 -5.41
C PHE A 150 -6.31 5.79 -5.66
N MET A 151 -5.54 4.72 -5.59
CA MET A 151 -6.00 3.36 -5.83
C MET A 151 -6.44 2.77 -4.48
N ALA A 152 -7.71 2.98 -4.12
CA ALA A 152 -8.32 2.47 -2.91
C ALA A 152 -8.33 0.94 -2.89
N PHE A 153 -8.01 0.34 -1.75
CA PHE A 153 -7.97 -1.12 -1.60
C PHE A 153 -8.68 -1.63 -0.34
N ASP A 154 -9.02 -0.77 0.62
CA ASP A 154 -9.83 -1.16 1.78
C ASP A 154 -10.48 0.04 2.47
N MET A 155 -11.45 -0.23 3.33
CA MET A 155 -12.01 0.72 4.29
C MET A 155 -11.79 0.17 5.70
N PRO A 156 -11.29 0.95 6.68
CA PRO A 156 -11.05 0.49 8.05
C PRO A 156 -12.34 0.39 8.89
N VAL A 157 -13.42 -0.14 8.31
CA VAL A 157 -14.74 -0.28 8.96
C VAL A 157 -14.76 -1.51 9.86
N ALA A 158 -15.17 -1.32 11.11
CA ALA A 158 -15.29 -2.36 12.11
C ALA A 158 -16.48 -3.30 11.83
N GLY A 159 -16.36 -4.58 12.20
CA GLY A 159 -17.46 -5.55 12.12
C GLY A 159 -17.90 -5.97 10.71
N GLN A 160 -17.32 -5.38 9.65
CA GLN A 160 -17.66 -5.69 8.26
C GLN A 160 -16.60 -6.57 7.59
N SER A 161 -17.02 -7.56 6.82
CA SER A 161 -16.12 -8.43 6.05
C SER A 161 -15.45 -7.66 4.92
N PHE A 162 -14.27 -8.12 4.45
CA PHE A 162 -13.60 -7.47 3.32
C PHE A 162 -14.46 -7.48 2.06
N ASP A 163 -15.26 -8.52 1.83
CA ASP A 163 -16.21 -8.59 0.73
C ASP A 163 -17.25 -7.45 0.77
N SER A 164 -17.81 -7.18 1.96
CA SER A 164 -18.71 -6.06 2.19
C SER A 164 -18.01 -4.72 1.93
N ARG A 165 -16.81 -4.54 2.49
CA ARG A 165 -16.02 -3.30 2.35
C ARG A 165 -15.59 -3.05 0.89
N LEU A 166 -15.29 -4.10 0.13
CA LEU A 166 -15.00 -4.01 -1.30
C LEU A 166 -16.22 -3.55 -2.10
N ASN A 167 -17.41 -4.10 -1.81
CA ASN A 167 -18.65 -3.65 -2.44
C ASN A 167 -18.94 -2.18 -2.14
N MET A 168 -18.70 -1.74 -0.90
CA MET A 168 -18.80 -0.33 -0.52
C MET A 168 -17.83 0.55 -1.32
N LEU A 169 -16.57 0.13 -1.47
CA LEU A 169 -15.58 0.85 -2.29
C LEU A 169 -16.01 0.97 -3.75
N ASN A 170 -16.53 -0.10 -4.35
CA ASN A 170 -17.01 -0.08 -5.74
C ASN A 170 -18.18 0.89 -5.90
N TYR A 171 -19.15 0.87 -4.97
CA TYR A 171 -20.25 1.83 -4.96
C TYR A 171 -19.75 3.28 -4.83
N LEU A 172 -18.81 3.54 -3.92
CA LEU A 172 -18.20 4.86 -3.77
C LEU A 172 -17.48 5.31 -5.04
N ASN A 173 -16.82 4.40 -5.75
CA ASN A 173 -16.15 4.68 -7.01
C ASN A 173 -17.12 5.04 -8.13
N GLU A 174 -18.24 4.33 -8.25
CA GLU A 174 -19.31 4.65 -9.21
C GLU A 174 -19.97 5.99 -8.92
N ALA A 175 -20.14 6.33 -7.64
CA ALA A 175 -20.70 7.62 -7.21
C ALA A 175 -19.70 8.79 -7.28
N THR A 176 -18.41 8.53 -7.46
CA THR A 176 -17.36 9.56 -7.49
C THR A 176 -16.97 9.91 -8.92
N SER A 177 -17.35 11.10 -9.37
CA SER A 177 -17.01 11.57 -10.73
C SER A 177 -15.54 11.95 -10.92
N ASN A 178 -14.77 12.14 -9.85
CA ASN A 178 -13.38 12.54 -9.93
C ASN A 178 -12.47 11.35 -10.32
N PRO A 179 -11.81 11.38 -11.51
CA PRO A 179 -11.05 10.24 -12.02
C PRO A 179 -9.77 9.92 -11.22
N THR A 180 -9.37 10.80 -10.30
CA THR A 180 -8.25 10.55 -9.39
C THR A 180 -8.58 9.47 -8.37
N PHE A 181 -9.86 9.28 -8.01
CA PHE A 181 -10.31 8.18 -7.18
C PHE A 181 -10.48 6.92 -8.04
N ALA A 182 -10.05 5.78 -7.50
CA ALA A 182 -10.11 4.50 -8.18
C ALA A 182 -10.14 3.38 -7.13
N VAL A 183 -10.62 2.20 -7.51
CA VAL A 183 -10.50 0.98 -6.69
C VAL A 183 -9.53 0.02 -7.36
N VAL A 184 -8.65 -0.58 -6.58
CA VAL A 184 -7.75 -1.63 -7.06
C VAL A 184 -8.59 -2.83 -7.51
N PRO A 185 -8.49 -3.27 -8.78
CA PRO A 185 -9.25 -4.42 -9.26
C PRO A 185 -8.97 -5.67 -8.42
N GLN A 186 -10.04 -6.31 -7.96
CA GLN A 186 -9.99 -7.59 -7.26
C GLN A 186 -10.49 -8.70 -8.17
N PHE A 187 -9.83 -9.85 -8.13
CA PHE A 187 -10.20 -11.06 -8.86
C PHE A 187 -9.99 -12.30 -7.99
N THR A 188 -10.49 -13.45 -8.42
CA THR A 188 -10.32 -14.73 -7.70
C THR A 188 -9.39 -15.66 -8.45
N LEU A 189 -8.71 -16.53 -7.70
CA LEU A 189 -7.94 -17.65 -8.23
C LEU A 189 -8.33 -18.91 -7.45
N SER A 190 -8.27 -20.07 -8.10
CA SER A 190 -8.74 -21.34 -7.53
C SER A 190 -7.64 -22.19 -6.90
N SER A 191 -6.37 -21.97 -7.25
CA SER A 191 -5.25 -22.82 -6.82
C SER A 191 -3.96 -22.03 -6.57
N VAL A 192 -3.03 -22.67 -5.87
CA VAL A 192 -1.68 -22.14 -5.66
C VAL A 192 -0.93 -22.01 -6.98
N ASN A 193 -1.07 -22.98 -7.90
CA ASN A 193 -0.45 -22.89 -9.23
C ASN A 193 -0.97 -21.67 -10.01
N ALA A 194 -2.29 -21.45 -10.05
CA ALA A 194 -2.85 -20.26 -10.69
C ALA A 194 -2.37 -18.94 -10.06
N LEU A 195 -2.08 -18.95 -8.75
CA LEU A 195 -1.46 -17.81 -8.06
C LEU A 195 -0.01 -17.59 -8.49
N GLU A 196 0.78 -18.65 -8.64
CA GLU A 196 2.17 -18.59 -9.10
C GLU A 196 2.26 -18.11 -10.55
N GLU A 197 1.46 -18.67 -11.46
CA GLU A 197 1.36 -18.22 -12.86
C GLU A 197 0.95 -16.74 -12.94
N LYS A 198 -0.04 -16.32 -12.15
CA LYS A 198 -0.48 -14.92 -12.13
C LYS A 198 0.60 -14.00 -11.58
N LEU A 199 1.32 -14.44 -10.55
CA LEU A 199 2.42 -13.69 -9.96
C LEU A 199 3.55 -13.51 -10.98
N GLU A 200 3.91 -14.55 -11.73
CA GLU A 200 4.90 -14.49 -12.78
C GLU A 200 4.47 -13.53 -13.90
N GLN A 201 3.23 -13.66 -14.39
CA GLN A 201 2.67 -12.77 -15.41
C GLN A 201 2.76 -11.29 -15.00
N VAL A 202 2.37 -10.98 -13.77
CA VAL A 202 2.42 -9.61 -13.22
C VAL A 202 3.86 -9.13 -13.11
N THR A 203 4.77 -9.98 -12.63
CA THR A 203 6.19 -9.62 -12.45
C THR A 203 6.88 -9.37 -13.79
N LEU A 204 6.69 -10.25 -14.78
CA LEU A 204 7.19 -10.08 -16.15
C LEU A 204 6.67 -8.79 -16.81
N SER A 205 5.45 -8.39 -16.45
CA SER A 205 4.84 -7.15 -16.93
C SER A 205 5.22 -5.91 -16.11
N GLY A 206 6.24 -6.01 -15.24
CA GLY A 206 6.80 -4.93 -14.41
C GLY A 206 6.04 -4.62 -13.12
N GLY A 207 5.06 -5.44 -12.74
CA GLY A 207 4.31 -5.32 -11.49
C GLY A 207 5.11 -5.79 -10.28
N GLU A 208 4.73 -5.36 -9.08
CA GLU A 208 5.53 -5.64 -7.87
C GLU A 208 5.25 -7.01 -7.24
N GLY A 209 4.07 -7.57 -7.53
CA GLY A 209 3.59 -8.82 -6.94
C GLY A 209 2.06 -8.82 -6.80
N LEU A 210 1.55 -9.65 -5.90
CA LEU A 210 0.12 -9.77 -5.59
C LEU A 210 -0.16 -9.54 -4.11
N MET A 211 -1.41 -9.20 -3.82
CA MET A 211 -1.98 -9.12 -2.48
C MET A 211 -3.12 -10.13 -2.39
N LEU A 212 -3.22 -10.83 -1.26
CA LEU A 212 -4.35 -11.72 -0.96
C LEU A 212 -5.09 -11.16 0.25
N HIS A 213 -6.38 -10.90 0.11
CA HIS A 213 -7.24 -10.46 1.22
C HIS A 213 -8.41 -11.43 1.40
N HIS A 214 -8.48 -12.09 2.55
CA HIS A 214 -9.49 -13.09 2.82
C HIS A 214 -10.90 -12.47 2.80
N LYS A 215 -11.81 -13.01 1.99
CA LYS A 215 -13.15 -12.44 1.70
C LYS A 215 -13.94 -12.13 2.96
N LYS A 216 -13.98 -13.08 3.90
CA LYS A 216 -14.73 -12.96 5.17
C LYS A 216 -13.97 -12.26 6.31
N ALA A 217 -12.81 -11.65 6.04
CA ALA A 217 -12.01 -11.04 7.10
C ALA A 217 -12.60 -9.72 7.59
N PHE A 218 -12.77 -9.59 8.90
CA PHE A 218 -12.96 -8.28 9.52
C PHE A 218 -11.66 -7.49 9.53
N TYR A 219 -11.77 -6.17 9.44
CA TYR A 219 -10.61 -5.30 9.52
C TYR A 219 -9.98 -5.39 10.91
N HIS A 220 -8.66 -5.54 10.96
CA HIS A 220 -7.89 -5.63 12.21
C HIS A 220 -6.50 -5.03 12.00
N SER A 221 -6.02 -4.24 12.94
CA SER A 221 -4.72 -3.58 12.85
C SER A 221 -3.55 -4.55 13.06
N GLY A 222 -2.39 -4.29 12.45
CA GLY A 222 -1.25 -5.20 12.51
C GLY A 222 -1.31 -6.33 11.49
N ARG A 223 -0.55 -7.42 11.73
CA ARG A 223 -0.33 -8.49 10.74
C ARG A 223 -1.12 -9.75 11.09
N SER A 224 -1.76 -10.34 10.09
CA SER A 224 -2.44 -11.63 10.22
C SER A 224 -2.41 -12.37 8.87
N ASP A 225 -2.87 -13.62 8.88
CA ASP A 225 -3.03 -14.40 7.65
C ASP A 225 -4.22 -13.93 6.80
N LYS A 226 -5.02 -12.97 7.29
CA LYS A 226 -6.16 -12.41 6.56
C LYS A 226 -5.75 -11.42 5.47
N LEU A 227 -4.54 -10.86 5.54
CA LEU A 227 -3.97 -10.00 4.51
C LEU A 227 -2.52 -10.42 4.24
N LEU A 228 -2.27 -10.99 3.07
CA LEU A 228 -0.97 -11.52 2.66
C LEU A 228 -0.42 -10.70 1.48
N LYS A 229 0.91 -10.59 1.42
CA LYS A 229 1.65 -10.11 0.25
C LYS A 229 2.42 -11.26 -0.37
N VAL A 230 2.29 -11.39 -1.68
CA VAL A 230 2.94 -12.40 -2.50
C VAL A 230 3.90 -11.66 -3.44
N LYS A 231 5.18 -12.00 -3.40
CA LYS A 231 6.20 -11.36 -4.24
C LYS A 231 7.18 -12.43 -4.70
N GLN A 232 7.59 -12.38 -5.96
CA GLN A 232 8.77 -13.13 -6.40
C GLN A 232 9.97 -12.53 -5.68
N PHE A 233 10.73 -13.38 -4.99
CA PHE A 233 12.07 -13.01 -4.58
C PHE A 233 13.05 -13.78 -5.44
N GLU A 234 14.10 -13.10 -5.85
CA GLU A 234 15.25 -13.70 -6.48
C GLU A 234 16.28 -13.97 -5.39
N ASP A 235 16.95 -15.11 -5.47
CA ASP A 235 18.13 -15.37 -4.66
C ASP A 235 19.37 -15.05 -5.51
N ALA A 236 20.32 -14.32 -4.93
CA ALA A 236 21.62 -14.09 -5.52
C ALA A 236 22.71 -14.22 -4.45
N GLU A 237 23.94 -14.21 -4.91
CA GLU A 237 25.10 -14.33 -4.04
C GLU A 237 25.91 -13.05 -4.03
N ALA A 238 26.55 -12.79 -2.89
CA ALA A 238 27.48 -11.71 -2.76
C ALA A 238 28.63 -12.08 -1.82
N LYS A 239 29.82 -11.57 -2.11
CA LYS A 239 31.00 -11.70 -1.27
C LYS A 239 30.95 -10.67 -0.15
N VAL A 240 31.25 -11.08 1.07
CA VAL A 240 31.33 -10.20 2.23
C VAL A 240 32.64 -9.41 2.17
N LEU A 241 32.55 -8.08 2.08
CA LEU A 241 33.70 -7.18 2.04
C LEU A 241 34.05 -6.62 3.41
N ALA A 242 33.06 -6.29 4.24
CA ALA A 242 33.29 -5.73 5.57
C ALA A 242 32.10 -5.96 6.51
N HIS A 243 32.37 -5.91 7.81
CA HIS A 243 31.34 -5.85 8.86
C HIS A 243 31.11 -4.41 9.26
N LEU A 244 29.84 -4.02 9.39
CA LEU A 244 29.46 -2.69 9.85
C LEU A 244 28.76 -2.83 11.21
N ALA A 245 29.29 -2.12 12.22
CA ALA A 245 28.81 -2.21 13.59
C ALA A 245 27.34 -1.78 13.74
N GLY A 246 26.60 -2.51 14.58
CA GLY A 246 25.22 -2.22 14.91
C GLY A 246 25.07 -1.03 15.86
N LYS A 247 23.90 -0.40 15.80
CA LYS A 247 23.47 0.67 16.71
C LYS A 247 22.24 0.22 17.51
N GLY A 248 21.93 0.93 18.60
CA GLY A 248 20.76 0.63 19.44
C GLY A 248 20.80 -0.79 20.00
N LYS A 249 19.75 -1.58 19.76
CA LYS A 249 19.65 -2.98 20.20
C LYS A 249 20.76 -3.91 19.69
N PHE A 250 21.48 -3.52 18.64
CA PHE A 250 22.60 -4.30 18.08
C PHE A 250 23.97 -3.69 18.41
N LYS A 251 24.07 -2.80 19.43
CA LYS A 251 25.35 -2.26 19.89
C LYS A 251 26.26 -3.40 20.36
N GLY A 252 27.53 -3.38 19.93
CA GLY A 252 28.50 -4.45 20.21
C GLY A 252 28.32 -5.71 19.35
N MET A 253 27.43 -5.69 18.36
CA MET A 253 27.20 -6.78 17.40
C MET A 253 27.25 -6.25 15.96
N MET A 254 27.25 -7.15 14.98
CA MET A 254 27.14 -6.78 13.57
C MET A 254 25.75 -6.22 13.25
N GLY A 255 25.72 -5.03 12.67
CA GLY A 255 24.51 -4.36 12.19
C GLY A 255 24.18 -4.73 10.75
N SER A 256 25.17 -4.66 9.86
CA SER A 256 25.05 -5.06 8.46
C SER A 256 26.39 -5.53 7.90
N LEU A 257 26.35 -6.34 6.85
CA LEU A 257 27.51 -6.65 6.01
C LEU A 257 27.58 -5.66 4.85
N LEU A 258 28.77 -5.16 4.50
CA LEU A 258 29.02 -4.63 3.17
C LEU A 258 29.34 -5.81 2.27
N VAL A 259 28.57 -5.99 1.20
CA VAL A 259 28.71 -7.12 0.27
C VAL A 259 28.82 -6.64 -1.17
N GLU A 260 29.40 -7.47 -2.03
CA GLU A 260 29.57 -7.22 -3.46
C GLU A 260 29.06 -8.42 -4.28
N THR A 261 28.19 -8.18 -5.24
CA THR A 261 27.71 -9.22 -6.17
C THR A 261 28.79 -9.56 -7.21
N PRO A 262 28.69 -10.71 -7.92
CA PRO A 262 29.61 -11.03 -9.02
C PRO A 262 29.68 -9.96 -10.13
N ALA A 263 28.61 -9.16 -10.27
CA ALA A 263 28.55 -8.05 -11.21
C ALA A 263 29.21 -6.75 -10.67
N GLY A 264 29.91 -6.81 -9.53
CA GLY A 264 30.61 -5.66 -8.92
C GLY A 264 29.69 -4.68 -8.17
N VAL A 265 28.42 -5.02 -7.93
CA VAL A 265 27.48 -4.12 -7.25
C VAL A 265 27.65 -4.23 -5.75
N GLN A 266 28.11 -3.14 -5.12
CA GLN A 266 28.26 -3.05 -3.66
C GLN A 266 27.03 -2.47 -2.96
N PHE A 267 26.58 -3.15 -1.91
CA PHE A 267 25.47 -2.70 -1.07
C PHE A 267 25.55 -3.23 0.37
N LYS A 268 24.76 -2.63 1.27
CA LYS A 268 24.67 -3.05 2.68
C LYS A 268 23.55 -4.09 2.84
N LEU A 269 23.89 -5.27 3.34
CA LEU A 269 22.96 -6.32 3.70
C LEU A 269 22.75 -6.31 5.23
N GLY A 270 21.62 -5.78 5.70
CA GLY A 270 21.39 -5.49 7.13
C GLY A 270 20.27 -6.28 7.81
N THR A 271 19.52 -7.08 7.06
CA THR A 271 18.35 -7.83 7.56
C THR A 271 18.49 -9.32 7.23
N GLY A 272 17.69 -10.18 7.86
CA GLY A 272 17.74 -11.64 7.66
C GLY A 272 18.62 -12.39 8.67
N PHE A 273 19.49 -11.69 9.40
CA PHE A 273 20.34 -12.29 10.43
C PHE A 273 19.61 -12.47 11.77
N SER A 274 19.72 -13.67 12.34
CA SER A 274 19.46 -13.97 13.75
C SER A 274 20.43 -13.24 14.67
N GLU A 275 20.12 -13.13 15.97
CA GLU A 275 21.06 -12.55 16.93
C GLU A 275 22.37 -13.34 17.06
N LYS A 276 22.30 -14.67 16.93
CA LYS A 276 23.48 -15.54 16.92
C LYS A 276 24.42 -15.16 15.76
N GLU A 277 23.88 -14.99 14.56
CA GLU A 277 24.64 -14.53 13.39
C GLU A 277 25.11 -13.09 13.52
N ARG A 278 24.47 -12.24 14.31
CA ARG A 278 24.98 -10.88 14.57
C ARG A 278 26.17 -10.87 15.53
N ARG A 279 26.21 -11.79 16.48
CA ARG A 279 27.36 -11.98 17.40
C ARG A 279 28.52 -12.68 16.71
N ALA A 280 28.23 -13.63 15.83
CA ALA A 280 29.21 -14.34 15.00
C ALA A 280 28.85 -14.20 13.50
N PRO A 281 29.15 -13.03 12.89
CA PRO A 281 28.77 -12.75 11.50
C PRO A 281 29.55 -13.60 10.48
N PRO A 282 28.99 -13.81 9.28
CA PRO A 282 29.71 -14.40 8.16
C PRO A 282 31.05 -13.67 7.94
N ALA A 283 32.16 -14.41 7.90
CA ALA A 283 33.49 -13.84 7.84
C ALA A 283 33.70 -12.98 6.58
N VAL A 284 34.55 -11.95 6.67
CA VAL A 284 35.00 -11.21 5.49
C VAL A 284 35.66 -12.19 4.50
N GLY A 285 35.33 -12.06 3.22
CA GLY A 285 35.76 -12.96 2.16
C GLY A 285 34.78 -14.11 1.88
N SER A 286 33.88 -14.46 2.81
CA SER A 286 32.87 -15.49 2.59
C SER A 286 31.81 -15.06 1.56
N TRP A 287 31.16 -16.03 0.94
CA TRP A 287 30.00 -15.82 0.08
C TRP A 287 28.72 -16.08 0.86
N VAL A 288 27.73 -15.22 0.68
CA VAL A 288 26.41 -15.35 1.27
C VAL A 288 25.34 -15.35 0.18
N THR A 289 24.30 -16.16 0.38
CA THR A 289 23.07 -16.09 -0.40
C THR A 289 22.13 -15.11 0.26
N PHE A 290 21.58 -14.19 -0.52
CA PHE A 290 20.58 -13.24 -0.09
C PHE A 290 19.41 -13.27 -1.06
N LYS A 291 18.21 -13.03 -0.54
CA LYS A 291 17.04 -12.80 -1.38
C LYS A 291 16.81 -11.30 -1.59
N PHE A 292 16.25 -10.94 -2.73
CA PHE A 292 15.90 -9.56 -3.08
C PHE A 292 14.68 -9.52 -4.00
N TYR A 293 14.16 -8.31 -4.27
CA TYR A 293 12.92 -8.12 -5.04
C TYR A 293 13.15 -7.10 -6.16
N GLY A 294 13.79 -7.54 -7.25
CA GLY A 294 14.25 -6.67 -8.32
C GLY A 294 15.37 -5.71 -7.92
N VAL A 295 15.83 -4.89 -8.85
CA VAL A 295 16.95 -3.96 -8.66
C VAL A 295 16.51 -2.50 -8.79
N THR A 296 17.24 -1.60 -8.14
CA THR A 296 17.13 -0.15 -8.36
C THR A 296 17.71 0.25 -9.72
N LYS A 297 17.50 1.50 -10.17
CA LYS A 297 18.12 2.04 -11.40
C LYS A 297 19.64 1.87 -11.46
N ASN A 298 20.30 1.84 -10.30
CA ASN A 298 21.76 1.68 -10.20
C ASN A 298 22.17 0.21 -9.99
N GLY A 299 21.29 -0.74 -10.32
CA GLY A 299 21.55 -2.18 -10.21
C GLY A 299 21.55 -2.75 -8.78
N LYS A 300 21.32 -1.92 -7.74
CA LYS A 300 21.32 -2.40 -6.35
C LYS A 300 20.07 -3.23 -6.03
N PRO A 301 20.21 -4.43 -5.44
CA PRO A 301 19.07 -5.25 -5.01
C PRO A 301 18.12 -4.53 -4.05
N ARG A 302 16.81 -4.52 -4.34
CA ARG A 302 15.78 -3.92 -3.47
C ARG A 302 15.37 -4.89 -2.37
N PHE A 303 15.22 -4.36 -1.15
CA PHE A 303 14.77 -5.12 0.04
C PHE A 303 15.57 -6.39 0.31
N ALA A 304 16.88 -6.35 0.05
CA ALA A 304 17.75 -7.48 0.22
C ALA A 304 17.79 -7.96 1.69
N SER A 305 17.71 -9.27 1.88
CA SER A 305 17.81 -9.91 3.20
C SER A 305 18.64 -11.18 3.12
N PHE A 306 19.53 -11.37 4.09
CA PHE A 306 20.35 -12.58 4.21
C PHE A 306 19.48 -13.82 4.32
N LEU A 307 19.91 -14.91 3.66
CA LEU A 307 19.32 -16.23 3.79
C LEU A 307 20.25 -17.19 4.50
N ARG A 308 21.46 -17.37 3.97
CA ARG A 308 22.44 -18.35 4.45
C ARG A 308 23.85 -18.01 3.97
N VAL A 309 24.85 -18.56 4.67
CA VAL A 309 26.22 -18.62 4.15
C VAL A 309 26.27 -19.69 3.05
N ARG A 310 27.00 -19.44 1.97
CA ARG A 310 27.21 -20.42 0.91
C ARG A 310 28.04 -21.59 1.46
N PRO A 311 27.62 -22.85 1.29
CA PRO A 311 28.40 -24.01 1.70
C PRO A 311 29.79 -24.01 1.01
N PRO A 312 30.88 -24.40 1.70
CA PRO A 312 32.18 -24.55 1.08
C PRO A 312 32.19 -25.55 -0.09
N SER A 313 31.29 -26.54 -0.08
CA SER A 313 31.11 -27.52 -1.16
C SER A 313 30.73 -26.90 -2.50
N ASP A 314 30.16 -25.70 -2.47
CA ASP A 314 29.58 -25.06 -3.64
C ASP A 314 30.52 -24.00 -4.23
N LEU A 315 31.68 -23.73 -3.60
CA LEU A 315 32.70 -22.84 -4.14
C LEU A 315 33.48 -23.56 -5.25
N PRO A 316 33.76 -22.91 -6.40
CA PRO A 316 34.63 -23.50 -7.42
C PRO A 316 35.99 -23.84 -6.78
N LYS A 317 36.45 -25.08 -7.02
CA LYS A 317 37.75 -25.58 -6.56
C LYS A 317 38.91 -24.80 -7.19
#